data_AF-A0A328C9L1-F1
#
_entry.id   AF-A0A328C9L1-F1
#
_cell.length_a   1.000
_cell.length_b   1.000
_cell.length_c   1.000
_cell.angle_alpha   90.00
_cell.angle_beta   90.00
_cell.angle_gamma   90.00
#
_symmetry.space_group_name_H-M   'P 1'
#
loop_
_entity.id
_entity.type
_entity.pdbx_description
1 polymer ?
#
loop_
_entity_poly.entity_id
_entity_poly.type
_entity_poly.pdbx_seq_one_letter_code
_entity_poly.pdbx_strand_id
1 'polypeptide(L)'
;MSCLERVLASVWLIVAMLLISGSVVAEEPWMLEAQLDPSARLPGIEALEARGASVGRVLVVERTAPGRYLAEAEVLFGDHALRLPLIMERALADGELRVVWAPQPAYVEALLTFATGDALPSEVAPVAWVEERRLPALPLIATRARIVSPYGEVAWQSPELGGHLQRWLREALNEAGGPAGVDLLVERRLGWERVAELMMAVASAGLFRVHIITSSENALGAIDTNLPIFPGSGLPPKMVMGLLGIYRNDQGFGIRLRLDEQNVAGSADGACPPEQTFCARDRVEFEQALGQVLASAGVEGARITHWMIGGTAEFSAGEAVRALVWTYETLGISPRATFIGYIE
;
A
#
# COMPACT_ATOMS: atom_id res chain seq x y z
N MET A 1 -25.65 4.39 25.94
CA MET A 1 -25.01 4.75 24.66
C MET A 1 -23.55 5.05 24.93
N SER A 2 -22.68 4.14 24.52
CA SER A 2 -21.24 4.24 24.79
C SER A 2 -20.55 5.20 23.81
N CYS A 3 -19.38 5.71 24.18
CA CYS A 3 -18.57 6.57 23.30
C CYS A 3 -18.20 5.87 21.97
N LEU A 4 -18.15 4.53 21.98
CA LEU A 4 -17.85 3.67 20.83
C LEU A 4 -18.96 3.70 19.76
N GLU A 5 -20.23 3.77 20.18
CA GLU A 5 -21.39 3.80 19.27
C GLU A 5 -21.49 5.13 18.52
N ARG A 6 -20.99 6.23 19.10
CA ARG A 6 -20.99 7.55 18.45
C ARG A 6 -19.87 7.71 17.42
N VAL A 7 -18.70 7.11 17.67
CA VAL A 7 -17.58 7.09 16.70
C VAL A 7 -17.95 6.23 15.49
N LEU A 8 -18.58 5.08 15.71
CA LEU A 8 -19.05 4.21 14.61
C LEU A 8 -20.05 4.94 13.73
N ALA A 9 -21.09 5.58 14.30
CA ALA A 9 -22.11 6.29 13.52
C ALA A 9 -21.56 7.43 12.64
N SER A 10 -20.46 8.08 13.04
CA SER A 10 -19.83 9.14 12.24
C SER A 10 -18.96 8.60 11.09
N VAL A 11 -18.32 7.45 11.27
CA VAL A 11 -17.58 6.76 10.19
C VAL A 11 -18.54 6.26 9.11
N TRP A 12 -19.73 5.80 9.50
CA TRP A 12 -20.74 5.28 8.56
C TRP A 12 -21.31 6.33 7.61
N LEU A 13 -21.43 7.59 8.03
CA LEU A 13 -21.95 8.66 7.17
C LEU A 13 -20.94 9.08 6.08
N ILE A 14 -19.64 8.96 6.36
CA ILE A 14 -18.55 9.32 5.44
C ILE A 14 -18.35 8.20 4.40
N VAL A 15 -18.41 6.93 4.80
CA VAL A 15 -18.30 5.78 3.89
C VAL A 15 -19.50 5.70 2.94
N ALA A 16 -20.71 6.05 3.40
CA ALA A 16 -21.91 6.06 2.55
C ALA A 16 -21.90 7.21 1.51
N MET A 17 -21.24 8.34 1.79
CA MET A 17 -21.11 9.44 0.83
C MET A 17 -20.04 9.18 -0.25
N LEU A 18 -19.01 8.39 0.03
CA LEU A 18 -17.94 8.08 -0.93
C LEU A 18 -18.32 7.01 -1.97
N LEU A 19 -19.40 6.25 -1.75
CA LEU A 19 -19.84 5.19 -2.67
C LEU A 19 -20.95 5.63 -3.66
N ILE A 20 -21.45 6.88 -3.58
CA ILE A 20 -22.53 7.38 -4.44
C ILE A 20 -22.02 8.34 -5.54
N SER A 21 -20.74 8.70 -5.55
CA SER A 21 -20.15 9.50 -6.63
C SER A 21 -19.84 8.61 -7.84
N GLY A 22 -20.82 8.51 -8.74
CA GLY A 22 -20.62 7.99 -10.09
C GLY A 22 -19.47 8.68 -10.79
N SER A 23 -18.73 7.91 -11.60
CA SER A 23 -17.82 8.35 -12.65
C SER A 23 -17.29 9.78 -12.49
N VAL A 24 -16.54 10.04 -11.40
CA VAL A 24 -15.63 11.18 -11.41
C VAL A 24 -14.62 10.81 -12.48
N VAL A 25 -14.68 11.51 -13.61
CA VAL A 25 -13.55 11.58 -14.54
C VAL A 25 -12.37 11.96 -13.66
N ALA A 26 -11.53 10.98 -13.32
CA ALA A 26 -10.30 11.25 -12.60
C ALA A 26 -9.50 12.13 -13.57
N GLU A 27 -9.52 13.44 -13.35
CA GLU A 27 -8.58 14.34 -14.02
C GLU A 27 -7.20 13.74 -13.76
N GLU A 28 -6.47 13.48 -14.85
CA GLU A 28 -5.09 13.04 -14.72
C GLU A 28 -4.36 14.04 -13.81
N PRO A 29 -3.64 13.56 -12.78
CA PRO A 29 -2.94 14.45 -11.87
C PRO A 29 -2.07 15.40 -12.67
N TRP A 30 -2.18 16.70 -12.42
CA TRP A 30 -1.39 17.68 -13.15
C TRP A 30 0.09 17.45 -12.84
N MET A 31 0.85 17.07 -13.87
CA MET A 31 2.31 17.03 -13.81
C MET A 31 2.81 18.47 -13.95
N LEU A 32 3.35 19.03 -12.87
CA LEU A 32 3.93 20.36 -12.90
C LEU A 32 5.45 20.21 -12.89
N GLU A 33 6.09 20.54 -14.02
CA GLU A 33 7.54 20.65 -14.10
C GLU A 33 7.97 21.91 -13.32
N ALA A 34 8.18 21.78 -12.01
CA ALA A 34 8.78 22.80 -11.19
C ALA A 34 10.23 22.41 -10.87
N GLN A 35 11.14 23.37 -11.03
CA GLN A 35 12.44 23.31 -10.37
C GLN A 35 12.25 23.78 -8.93
N LEU A 36 12.63 22.93 -7.98
CA LEU A 36 12.63 23.28 -6.56
C LEU A 36 13.73 24.31 -6.33
N ASP A 37 13.41 25.42 -5.68
CA ASP A 37 14.41 26.39 -5.24
C ASP A 37 15.35 25.72 -4.21
N PRO A 38 16.63 25.49 -4.53
CA PRO A 38 17.58 24.81 -3.66
C PRO A 38 17.97 25.66 -2.43
N SER A 39 17.47 26.89 -2.31
CA SER A 39 17.75 27.76 -1.15
C SER A 39 16.94 27.40 0.11
N ALA A 40 15.93 26.54 0.00
CA ALA A 40 15.11 26.10 1.12
C ALA A 40 15.89 25.16 2.07
N ARG A 41 16.54 25.75 3.09
CA ARG A 41 17.22 25.04 4.19
C ARG A 41 16.23 24.40 5.17
N LEU A 42 15.50 23.39 4.71
CA LEU A 42 14.61 22.59 5.55
C LEU A 42 15.38 21.38 6.11
N PRO A 43 15.25 21.04 7.40
CA PRO A 43 16.07 19.99 8.02
C PRO A 43 16.02 18.63 7.29
N GLY A 44 14.87 18.25 6.73
CA GLY A 44 14.75 17.03 5.94
C GLY A 44 15.53 17.05 4.63
N ILE A 45 15.54 18.20 3.94
CA ILE A 45 16.31 18.38 2.70
C ILE A 45 17.80 18.40 3.02
N GLU A 46 18.21 19.09 4.08
CA GLU A 46 19.61 19.08 4.54
C GLU A 46 20.08 17.66 4.90
N ALA A 47 19.22 16.85 5.52
CA ALA A 47 19.54 15.45 5.83
C ALA A 47 19.71 14.59 4.56
N LEU A 48 18.91 14.83 3.51
CA LEU A 48 19.08 14.16 2.21
C LEU A 48 20.44 14.52 1.60
N GLU A 49 20.75 15.81 1.51
CA GLU A 49 21.98 16.32 0.92
C GLU A 49 23.22 15.84 1.68
N ALA A 50 23.16 15.82 3.02
CA ALA A 50 24.24 15.34 3.87
C ALA A 50 24.57 13.85 3.62
N ARG A 51 23.60 13.07 3.14
CA ARG A 51 23.78 11.67 2.75
C ARG A 51 24.16 11.50 1.28
N GLY A 52 24.29 12.59 0.51
CA GLY A 52 24.61 12.56 -0.91
C GLY A 52 23.41 12.27 -1.82
N ALA A 53 22.19 12.42 -1.31
CA ALA A 53 20.98 12.37 -2.13
C ALA A 53 20.64 13.76 -2.69
N SER A 54 19.99 13.81 -3.85
CA SER A 54 19.53 15.06 -4.46
C SER A 54 18.05 14.98 -4.83
N VAL A 55 17.32 16.08 -4.65
CA VAL A 55 15.93 16.16 -5.10
C VAL A 55 15.89 16.48 -6.59
N GLY A 56 15.19 15.64 -7.35
CA GLY A 56 15.00 15.72 -8.79
C GLY A 56 13.70 16.42 -9.17
N ARG A 57 13.00 15.87 -10.17
CA ARG A 57 11.75 16.43 -10.67
C ARG A 57 10.59 16.22 -9.70
N VAL A 58 9.55 17.05 -9.82
CA VAL A 58 8.26 16.79 -9.20
C VAL A 58 7.55 15.67 -9.98
N LEU A 59 7.14 14.61 -9.27
CA LEU A 59 6.49 13.41 -9.83
C LEU A 59 4.98 13.54 -9.84
N VAL A 60 4.40 14.20 -8.84
CA VAL A 60 2.97 14.51 -8.77
C VAL A 60 2.78 15.75 -7.91
N VAL A 61 1.76 16.55 -8.23
CA VAL A 61 1.31 17.65 -7.39
C VAL A 61 -0.21 17.67 -7.31
N GLU A 62 -0.73 17.96 -6.11
CA GLU A 62 -2.14 18.16 -5.82
C GLU A 62 -2.31 19.51 -5.12
N ARG A 63 -3.31 20.29 -5.53
CA ARG A 63 -3.59 21.58 -4.91
C ARG A 63 -4.43 21.36 -3.66
N THR A 64 -3.98 21.89 -2.52
CA THR A 64 -4.62 21.65 -1.21
C THR A 64 -5.28 22.89 -0.63
N ALA A 65 -4.83 24.07 -1.07
CA ALA A 65 -5.46 25.38 -0.83
C ALA A 65 -5.03 26.35 -1.95
N PRO A 66 -5.65 27.55 -2.10
CA PRO A 66 -5.17 28.57 -3.03
C PRO A 66 -3.69 28.89 -2.79
N GLY A 67 -2.84 28.57 -3.77
CA GLY A 67 -1.41 28.80 -3.70
C GLY A 67 -0.61 27.79 -2.87
N ARG A 68 -1.22 26.70 -2.37
CA ARG A 68 -0.55 25.64 -1.60
C ARG A 68 -0.79 24.27 -2.22
N TYR A 69 0.27 23.48 -2.26
CA TYR A 69 0.31 22.23 -3.00
C TYR A 69 0.98 21.13 -2.18
N LEU A 70 0.39 19.94 -2.15
CA LEU A 70 1.05 18.72 -1.73
C LEU A 70 1.69 18.07 -2.95
N ALA A 71 2.95 17.69 -2.86
CA ALA A 71 3.68 17.11 -3.98
C ALA A 71 4.49 15.90 -3.53
N GLU A 72 4.85 15.07 -4.50
CA GLU A 72 5.93 14.10 -4.34
C GLU A 72 7.03 14.47 -5.33
N ALA A 73 8.25 14.59 -4.84
CA ALA A 73 9.43 14.80 -5.66
C ALA A 73 10.25 13.52 -5.73
N GLU A 74 10.93 13.34 -6.85
CA GLU A 74 11.94 12.32 -7.03
C GLU A 74 13.14 12.64 -6.13
N VAL A 75 13.68 11.64 -5.46
CA VAL A 75 14.97 11.73 -4.77
C VAL A 75 15.90 10.71 -5.41
N LEU A 76 17.02 11.20 -5.93
CA LEU A 76 18.08 10.39 -6.50
C LEU A 76 19.12 10.10 -5.42
N PHE A 77 19.35 8.81 -5.14
CA PHE A 77 20.33 8.37 -4.15
C PHE A 77 21.04 7.10 -4.62
N GLY A 78 22.30 7.24 -5.03
CA GLY A 78 23.00 6.17 -5.73
C GLY A 78 22.28 5.81 -7.02
N ASP A 79 22.01 4.51 -7.22
CA ASP A 79 21.24 4.00 -8.36
C ASP A 79 19.72 3.95 -8.09
N HIS A 80 19.27 4.43 -6.93
CA HIS A 80 17.87 4.38 -6.53
C HIS A 80 17.16 5.71 -6.77
N ALA A 81 15.93 5.61 -7.29
CA ALA A 81 14.99 6.71 -7.39
C ALA A 81 13.85 6.48 -6.38
N LEU A 82 13.63 7.46 -5.50
CA LEU A 82 12.70 7.40 -4.38
C LEU A 82 11.64 8.49 -4.51
N ARG A 83 10.55 8.37 -3.75
CA ARG A 83 9.56 9.44 -3.62
C ARG A 83 9.69 10.13 -2.27
N LEU A 84 9.67 11.46 -2.28
CA LEU A 84 9.68 12.29 -1.09
C LEU A 84 8.47 13.23 -1.09
N PRO A 85 7.58 13.15 -0.09
CA PRO A 85 6.46 14.07 0.00
C PRO A 85 6.92 15.45 0.45
N LEU A 86 6.43 16.50 -0.19
CA LEU A 86 6.75 17.90 0.06
C LEU A 86 5.48 18.74 0.09
N ILE A 87 5.52 19.88 0.77
CA ILE A 87 4.51 20.92 0.59
C ILE A 87 5.17 22.13 -0.04
N MET A 88 4.57 22.61 -1.11
CA MET A 88 5.01 23.79 -1.83
C MET A 88 3.98 24.92 -1.72
N GLU A 89 4.44 26.15 -1.68
CA GLU A 89 3.59 27.34 -1.80
C GLU A 89 4.05 28.20 -2.98
N ARG A 90 3.08 28.79 -3.67
CA ARG A 90 3.33 29.78 -4.71
C ARG A 90 3.68 31.10 -4.05
N ALA A 91 4.91 31.56 -4.25
CA ALA A 91 5.36 32.86 -3.78
C ALA A 91 4.55 33.98 -4.47
N LEU A 92 4.10 34.94 -3.66
CA LEU A 92 3.22 36.03 -4.11
C LEU A 92 3.92 37.02 -5.06
N ALA A 93 5.25 37.11 -5.02
CA ALA A 93 6.02 38.15 -5.71
C ALA A 93 6.36 37.80 -7.16
N ASP A 94 6.61 36.52 -7.45
CA ASP A 94 7.16 36.01 -8.72
C ASP A 94 6.32 34.85 -9.29
N GLY A 95 5.42 34.27 -8.49
CA GLY A 95 4.62 33.11 -8.87
C GLY A 95 5.38 31.79 -8.85
N GLU A 96 6.61 31.77 -8.31
CA GLU A 96 7.45 30.57 -8.19
C GLU A 96 6.95 29.64 -7.08
N LEU A 97 7.13 28.33 -7.25
CA LEU A 97 6.82 27.34 -6.21
C LEU A 97 8.02 27.17 -5.28
N ARG A 98 7.80 27.38 -3.98
CA ARG A 98 8.82 27.22 -2.95
C ARG A 98 8.43 26.10 -1.99
N VAL A 99 9.39 25.27 -1.63
CA VAL A 99 9.17 24.24 -0.62
C VAL A 99 9.05 24.89 0.76
N VAL A 100 7.90 24.72 1.40
CA VAL A 100 7.62 25.28 2.73
C VAL A 100 7.59 24.22 3.83
N TRP A 101 7.55 22.95 3.43
CA TRP A 101 7.68 21.83 4.36
C TRP A 101 8.29 20.62 3.65
N ALA A 102 9.10 19.89 4.40
CA ALA A 102 9.72 18.63 4.02
C ALA A 102 9.64 17.65 5.20
N PRO A 103 9.81 16.34 4.96
CA PRO A 103 9.75 15.32 6.00
C PRO A 103 10.81 15.54 7.09
N GLN A 104 10.56 15.02 8.29
CA GLN A 104 11.55 15.04 9.37
C GLN A 104 12.81 14.24 8.99
N PRO A 105 14.00 14.64 9.50
CA PRO A 105 15.25 13.92 9.23
C PRO A 105 15.19 12.41 9.52
N ALA A 106 14.48 11.99 10.58
CA ALA A 106 14.34 10.57 10.91
C ALA A 106 13.65 9.76 9.80
N TYR A 107 12.67 10.34 9.11
CA TYR A 107 12.03 9.70 7.96
C TYR A 107 12.98 9.60 6.78
N VAL A 108 13.71 10.67 6.49
CA VAL A 108 14.71 10.72 5.41
C VAL A 108 15.78 9.65 5.61
N GLU A 109 16.37 9.59 6.80
CA GLU A 109 17.40 8.59 7.13
C GLU A 109 16.85 7.16 7.00
N ALA A 110 15.62 6.91 7.45
CA ALA A 110 14.97 5.62 7.31
C ALA A 110 14.72 5.26 5.84
N LEU A 111 14.25 6.22 5.03
CA LEU A 111 13.97 6.04 3.61
C LEU A 111 15.23 5.67 2.83
N LEU A 112 16.33 6.43 3.02
CA LEU A 112 17.61 6.16 2.37
C LEU A 112 18.22 4.82 2.82
N THR A 113 18.03 4.44 4.08
CA THR A 113 18.46 3.14 4.61
C THR A 113 17.68 1.99 3.98
N PHE A 114 16.36 2.14 3.83
CA PHE A 114 15.52 1.13 3.16
C PHE A 114 15.83 1.01 1.67
N ALA A 115 16.15 2.11 1.01
CA ALA A 115 16.50 2.12 -0.42
C ALA A 115 17.75 1.30 -0.73
N THR A 116 18.76 1.36 0.13
CA THR A 116 20.08 0.73 -0.09
C THR A 116 20.25 -0.62 0.62
N GLY A 117 19.31 -0.99 1.49
CA GLY A 117 19.36 -2.23 2.24
C GLY A 117 18.60 -3.39 1.58
N ASP A 118 18.74 -4.59 2.17
CA ASP A 118 17.94 -5.78 1.83
C ASP A 118 16.65 -5.88 2.67
N ALA A 119 16.20 -4.73 3.18
CA ALA A 119 15.13 -4.61 4.15
C ALA A 119 13.74 -4.78 3.52
N LEU A 120 13.54 -4.40 2.26
CA LEU A 120 12.23 -4.50 1.59
C LEU A 120 11.96 -5.92 1.06
N PRO A 121 10.67 -6.29 0.83
CA PRO A 121 10.32 -7.49 0.08
C PRO A 121 10.99 -7.47 -1.30
N SER A 122 11.53 -8.62 -1.72
CA SER A 122 12.40 -8.73 -2.90
C SER A 122 11.66 -9.11 -4.19
N GLU A 123 10.37 -8.83 -4.27
CA GLU A 123 9.55 -9.23 -5.42
C GLU A 123 9.54 -8.13 -6.48
N VAL A 124 9.55 -8.53 -7.76
CA VAL A 124 9.48 -7.58 -8.88
C VAL A 124 8.07 -7.00 -8.92
N ALA A 125 7.97 -5.68 -8.75
CA ALA A 125 6.69 -5.01 -8.90
C ALA A 125 6.38 -4.73 -10.39
N PRO A 126 5.10 -4.59 -10.77
CA PRO A 126 4.71 -4.29 -12.14
C PRO A 126 5.17 -2.92 -12.65
N VAL A 127 5.34 -1.95 -11.73
CA VAL A 127 5.69 -0.56 -12.05
C VAL A 127 6.80 -0.08 -11.12
N ALA A 128 7.76 0.67 -11.66
CA ALA A 128 8.77 1.34 -10.86
C ALA A 128 8.11 2.38 -9.95
N TRP A 129 8.55 2.48 -8.70
CA TRP A 129 7.87 3.32 -7.70
C TRP A 129 7.75 4.77 -8.17
N VAL A 130 8.80 5.38 -8.71
CA VAL A 130 8.77 6.78 -9.21
C VAL A 130 7.93 6.99 -10.47
N GLU A 131 7.54 5.93 -11.18
CA GLU A 131 6.70 6.01 -12.39
C GLU A 131 5.21 5.77 -12.11
N GLU A 132 4.84 5.37 -10.88
CA GLU A 132 3.44 5.16 -10.49
C GLU A 132 2.59 6.44 -10.62
N ARG A 133 1.52 6.39 -11.44
CA ARG A 133 0.67 7.56 -11.70
C ARG A 133 -0.51 7.60 -10.73
N ARG A 134 -0.38 8.39 -9.67
CA ARG A 134 -1.37 8.52 -8.61
C ARG A 134 -1.30 9.88 -7.91
N LEU A 135 -2.34 10.22 -7.16
CA LEU A 135 -2.29 11.33 -6.19
C LEU A 135 -1.19 11.11 -5.15
N PRO A 136 -0.66 12.17 -4.50
CA PRO A 136 0.28 12.04 -3.41
C PRO A 136 -0.25 11.10 -2.31
N ALA A 137 0.57 10.13 -1.91
CA ALA A 137 0.25 9.13 -0.91
C ALA A 137 1.06 9.39 0.36
N LEU A 138 0.54 8.96 1.50
CA LEU A 138 1.30 9.00 2.75
C LEU A 138 2.32 7.86 2.74
N PRO A 139 3.63 8.11 2.72
CA PRO A 139 4.58 7.03 2.86
C PRO A 139 4.76 6.66 4.34
N LEU A 140 4.69 5.38 4.65
CA LEU A 140 4.96 4.82 5.98
C LEU A 140 6.03 3.75 5.88
N ILE A 141 7.07 3.89 6.69
CA ILE A 141 8.13 2.88 6.82
C ILE A 141 7.85 2.07 8.08
N ALA A 142 7.56 0.79 7.92
CA ALA A 142 7.24 -0.10 9.02
C ALA A 142 8.42 -1.03 9.31
N THR A 143 8.98 -0.93 10.51
CA THR A 143 10.05 -1.80 11.01
C THR A 143 9.52 -2.63 12.18
N ARG A 144 10.26 -3.65 12.62
CA ARG A 144 9.92 -4.39 13.84
C ARG A 144 9.83 -3.51 15.08
N ALA A 145 10.64 -2.44 15.16
CA ALA A 145 10.71 -1.59 16.35
C ALA A 145 9.62 -0.50 16.36
N ARG A 146 9.31 0.07 15.19
CA ARG A 146 8.53 1.30 15.06
C ARG A 146 8.03 1.52 13.64
N ILE A 147 7.09 2.45 13.52
CA ILE A 147 6.61 3.03 12.28
C ILE A 147 7.24 4.41 12.12
N VAL A 148 7.71 4.76 10.94
CA VAL A 148 8.27 6.08 10.62
C VAL A 148 7.40 6.72 9.55
N SER A 149 6.83 7.88 9.85
CA SER A 149 6.09 8.71 8.90
C SER A 149 6.88 9.98 8.57
N PRO A 150 6.48 10.77 7.57
CA PRO A 150 7.13 12.05 7.27
C PRO A 150 7.11 13.04 8.44
N TYR A 151 6.23 12.84 9.42
CA TYR A 151 6.11 13.69 10.60
C TYR A 151 6.96 13.22 11.79
N GLY A 152 7.50 12.00 11.74
CA GLY A 152 8.34 11.45 12.81
C GLY A 152 8.13 9.95 13.05
N GLU A 153 8.83 9.45 14.07
CA GLU A 153 8.75 8.06 14.51
C GLU A 153 7.59 7.82 15.47
N VAL A 154 6.99 6.63 15.40
CA VAL A 154 5.82 6.23 16.18
C VAL A 154 5.96 4.76 16.60
N ALA A 155 5.66 4.46 17.87
CA ALA A 155 5.59 3.08 18.33
C ALA A 155 4.30 2.36 17.85
N TRP A 156 4.36 1.04 17.65
CA TRP A 156 3.26 0.22 17.09
C TRP A 156 1.90 0.32 17.81
N GLN A 157 1.88 0.73 19.08
CA GLN A 157 0.65 0.87 19.87
C GLN A 157 0.46 2.30 20.38
N SER A 158 1.13 3.27 19.76
CA SER A 158 0.99 4.68 20.11
C SER A 158 -0.22 5.31 19.41
N PRO A 159 -1.04 6.12 20.10
CA PRO A 159 -2.10 6.89 19.47
C PRO A 159 -1.58 7.95 18.48
N GLU A 160 -0.27 8.26 18.50
CA GLU A 160 0.36 9.24 17.62
C GLU A 160 0.24 8.89 16.15
N LEU A 161 0.15 7.60 15.80
CA LEU A 161 -0.06 7.18 14.40
C LEU A 161 -1.36 7.78 13.86
N GLY A 162 -2.45 7.70 14.64
CA GLY A 162 -3.72 8.33 14.29
C GLY A 162 -3.57 9.84 14.08
N GLY A 163 -2.76 10.51 14.90
CA GLY A 163 -2.42 11.92 14.75
C GLY A 163 -1.70 12.23 13.43
N HIS A 164 -0.72 11.40 13.04
CA HIS A 164 0.02 11.52 11.78
C HIS A 164 -0.89 11.27 10.56
N LEU A 165 -1.72 10.22 10.61
CA LEU A 165 -2.69 9.91 9.57
C LEU A 165 -3.69 11.06 9.37
N GLN A 166 -4.28 11.57 10.46
CA GLN A 166 -5.21 12.70 10.41
C GLN A 166 -4.55 14.00 9.94
N ARG A 167 -3.29 14.22 10.29
CA ARG A 167 -2.54 15.38 9.79
C ARG A 167 -2.37 15.31 8.28
N TRP A 168 -1.94 14.16 7.76
CA TRP A 168 -1.81 13.94 6.31
C TRP A 168 -3.13 14.20 5.59
N LEU A 169 -4.23 13.63 6.10
CA LEU A 169 -5.56 13.81 5.52
C LEU A 169 -6.00 15.27 5.51
N ARG A 170 -5.76 16.04 6.59
CA ARG A 170 -6.07 17.49 6.57
C ARG A 170 -5.22 18.25 5.57
N GLU A 171 -3.95 17.88 5.43
CA GLU A 171 -3.04 18.52 4.49
C GLU A 171 -3.36 18.14 3.04
N ALA A 172 -3.88 16.94 2.77
CA ALA A 172 -4.17 16.41 1.44
C ALA A 172 -5.63 16.59 0.97
N LEU A 173 -6.62 16.55 1.85
CA LEU A 173 -8.04 16.38 1.50
C LEU A 173 -8.93 17.61 1.66
N ASN A 174 -8.41 18.75 2.13
CA ASN A 174 -9.25 19.91 2.40
C ASN A 174 -9.92 20.51 1.14
N GLU A 175 -9.41 20.26 -0.06
CA GLU A 175 -10.03 20.72 -1.33
C GLU A 175 -10.19 19.63 -2.41
N ALA A 176 -9.39 18.56 -2.39
CA ALA A 176 -9.22 17.65 -3.53
C ALA A 176 -10.27 16.53 -3.68
N GLY A 177 -11.07 16.22 -2.65
CA GLY A 177 -12.14 15.20 -2.74
C GLY A 177 -11.73 13.78 -3.21
N GLY A 178 -10.43 13.49 -3.33
CA GLY A 178 -9.91 12.22 -3.83
C GLY A 178 -9.36 11.31 -2.72
N PRO A 179 -9.41 9.98 -2.86
CA PRO A 179 -8.83 9.08 -1.86
C PRO A 179 -7.31 9.15 -1.90
N ALA A 180 -6.69 9.80 -0.91
CA ALA A 180 -5.26 9.67 -0.68
C ALA A 180 -4.92 8.18 -0.43
N GLY A 181 -3.80 7.71 -0.99
CA GLY A 181 -3.29 6.37 -0.76
C GLY A 181 -2.24 6.36 0.36
N VAL A 182 -1.74 5.16 0.65
CA VAL A 182 -0.54 4.96 1.48
C VAL A 182 0.52 4.25 0.64
N ASP A 183 1.78 4.61 0.82
CA ASP A 183 2.91 3.80 0.38
C ASP A 183 3.48 3.08 1.61
N LEU A 184 3.55 1.76 1.56
CA LEU A 184 4.05 0.94 2.65
C LEU A 184 5.42 0.38 2.30
N LEU A 185 6.44 0.92 2.97
CA LEU A 185 7.80 0.39 2.98
C LEU A 185 7.94 -0.51 4.20
N VAL A 186 7.64 -1.80 4.04
CA VAL A 186 7.63 -2.77 5.15
C VAL A 186 8.94 -3.53 5.21
N GLU A 187 9.50 -3.71 6.41
CA GLU A 187 10.61 -4.62 6.61
C GLU A 187 10.17 -6.05 6.24
N ARG A 188 10.89 -6.71 5.32
CA ARG A 188 10.63 -8.04 4.77
C ARG A 188 10.40 -9.09 5.85
N ARG A 189 11.07 -8.94 7.00
CA ARG A 189 10.99 -9.88 8.12
C ARG A 189 10.04 -9.43 9.25
N LEU A 190 9.26 -8.37 9.02
CA LEU A 190 8.16 -7.97 9.90
C LEU A 190 7.05 -9.02 9.82
N GLY A 191 6.44 -9.37 10.94
CA GLY A 191 5.29 -10.28 10.96
C GLY A 191 4.08 -9.68 10.24
N TRP A 192 3.35 -10.51 9.50
CA TRP A 192 2.18 -10.08 8.73
C TRP A 192 1.05 -9.54 9.60
N GLU A 193 0.94 -10.01 10.84
CA GLU A 193 0.02 -9.47 11.85
C GLU A 193 0.26 -7.99 12.12
N ARG A 194 1.53 -7.55 12.15
CA ARG A 194 1.88 -6.13 12.30
C ARG A 194 1.53 -5.33 11.05
N VAL A 195 1.79 -5.89 9.86
CA VAL A 195 1.36 -5.24 8.61
C VAL A 195 -0.16 -5.08 8.62
N ALA A 196 -0.91 -6.08 9.07
CA ALA A 196 -2.36 -6.05 9.20
C ALA A 196 -2.84 -4.99 10.20
N GLU A 197 -2.23 -4.90 11.38
CA GLU A 197 -2.50 -3.83 12.35
C GLU A 197 -2.33 -2.43 11.72
N LEU A 198 -1.22 -2.21 11.01
CA LEU A 198 -0.96 -0.96 10.31
C LEU A 198 -2.01 -0.67 9.23
N MET A 199 -2.31 -1.67 8.42
CA MET A 199 -3.32 -1.58 7.37
C MET A 199 -4.67 -1.19 7.94
N MET A 200 -5.11 -1.81 9.03
CA MET A 200 -6.36 -1.45 9.72
C MET A 200 -6.35 -0.02 10.25
N ALA A 201 -5.22 0.45 10.80
CA ALA A 201 -5.10 1.84 11.25
C ALA A 201 -5.23 2.83 10.08
N VAL A 202 -4.55 2.56 8.97
CA VAL A 202 -4.62 3.35 7.72
C VAL A 202 -6.05 3.36 7.16
N ALA A 203 -6.67 2.19 7.08
CA ALA A 203 -8.06 2.00 6.67
C ALA A 203 -9.04 2.82 7.51
N SER A 204 -8.86 2.81 8.84
CA SER A 204 -9.72 3.55 9.78
C SER A 204 -9.64 5.06 9.60
N ALA A 205 -8.54 5.55 9.04
CA ALA A 205 -8.36 6.95 8.68
C ALA A 205 -8.98 7.31 7.30
N GLY A 206 -9.47 6.33 6.53
CA GLY A 206 -10.06 6.54 5.21
C GLY A 206 -9.08 6.45 4.04
N LEU A 207 -7.88 5.90 4.28
CA LEU A 207 -6.88 5.62 3.25
C LEU A 207 -7.05 4.17 2.80
N PHE A 208 -7.58 3.94 1.61
CA PHE A 208 -7.95 2.58 1.14
C PHE A 208 -7.04 2.02 0.06
N ARG A 209 -6.35 2.88 -0.69
CA ARG A 209 -5.37 2.49 -1.71
C ARG A 209 -4.02 2.29 -1.05
N VAL A 210 -3.38 1.17 -1.33
CA VAL A 210 -2.11 0.77 -0.72
C VAL A 210 -1.12 0.44 -1.83
N HIS A 211 0.03 1.08 -1.81
CA HIS A 211 1.17 0.68 -2.64
C HIS A 211 2.18 -0.01 -1.74
N ILE A 212 2.36 -1.32 -1.91
CA ILE A 212 3.44 -2.04 -1.22
C ILE A 212 4.72 -1.79 -2.02
N ILE A 213 5.72 -1.19 -1.38
CA ILE A 213 6.99 -0.90 -2.02
C ILE A 213 7.91 -2.12 -1.88
N THR A 214 8.42 -2.59 -3.00
CA THR A 214 9.34 -3.73 -3.07
C THR A 214 10.68 -3.28 -3.64
N SER A 215 11.71 -4.10 -3.47
CA SER A 215 13.04 -3.88 -4.02
C SER A 215 13.42 -5.01 -4.96
N SER A 216 13.98 -4.65 -6.12
CA SER A 216 14.66 -5.53 -7.06
C SER A 216 16.06 -4.97 -7.30
N GLU A 217 16.99 -5.78 -7.83
CA GLU A 217 18.46 -5.54 -7.87
C GLU A 217 18.92 -4.08 -7.78
N ASN A 218 18.38 -3.16 -8.60
CA ASN A 218 18.68 -1.72 -8.51
C ASN A 218 17.43 -0.81 -8.56
N ALA A 219 16.23 -1.33 -8.34
CA ALA A 219 15.00 -0.56 -8.53
C ALA A 219 13.98 -0.83 -7.43
N LEU A 220 13.36 0.24 -6.96
CA LEU A 220 12.17 0.15 -6.12
C LEU A 220 10.93 0.08 -6.99
N GLY A 221 10.04 -0.84 -6.66
CA GLY A 221 8.78 -1.10 -7.34
C GLY A 221 7.59 -0.83 -6.45
N ALA A 222 6.42 -0.59 -7.05
CA ALA A 222 5.16 -0.42 -6.34
C ALA A 222 4.12 -1.46 -6.79
N ILE A 223 3.55 -2.19 -5.82
CA ILE A 223 2.39 -3.06 -6.03
C ILE A 223 1.15 -2.32 -5.56
N ASP A 224 0.33 -1.86 -6.50
CA ASP A 224 -0.93 -1.16 -6.21
C ASP A 224 -2.07 -2.14 -5.90
N THR A 225 -2.50 -2.16 -4.65
CA THR A 225 -3.55 -3.03 -4.11
C THR A 225 -4.52 -2.22 -3.24
N ASN A 226 -5.61 -2.85 -2.81
CA ASN A 226 -6.63 -2.19 -1.98
C ASN A 226 -6.80 -2.87 -0.61
N LEU A 227 -7.24 -2.09 0.38
CA LEU A 227 -7.74 -2.62 1.63
C LEU A 227 -9.18 -3.13 1.46
N PRO A 228 -9.54 -4.28 2.06
CA PRO A 228 -10.86 -4.86 1.93
C PRO A 228 -11.88 -4.17 2.85
N ILE A 229 -12.20 -2.90 2.56
CA ILE A 229 -13.26 -2.18 3.26
C ILE A 229 -14.55 -2.30 2.49
N PHE A 230 -15.43 -3.17 3.01
CA PHE A 230 -16.77 -3.35 2.48
C PHE A 230 -17.78 -2.56 3.31
N PRO A 231 -18.82 -1.99 2.69
CA PRO A 231 -19.91 -1.39 3.44
C PRO A 231 -20.58 -2.44 4.34
N GLY A 232 -21.16 -2.02 5.47
CA GLY A 232 -21.82 -2.91 6.44
C GLY A 232 -23.01 -3.69 5.87
N SER A 233 -23.46 -3.33 4.67
CA SER A 233 -24.44 -4.08 3.87
C SER A 233 -23.85 -5.31 3.15
N GLY A 234 -22.57 -5.61 3.31
CA GLY A 234 -21.87 -6.71 2.65
C GLY A 234 -21.19 -6.31 1.34
N LEU A 235 -20.74 -7.31 0.58
CA LEU A 235 -20.11 -7.11 -0.73
C LEU A 235 -21.08 -6.42 -1.69
N PRO A 236 -20.60 -5.52 -2.57
CA PRO A 236 -21.41 -4.98 -3.65
C PRO A 236 -22.08 -6.11 -4.45
N PRO A 237 -23.36 -6.00 -4.89
CA PRO A 237 -24.11 -7.10 -5.51
C PRO A 237 -23.51 -7.74 -6.77
N LYS A 238 -22.48 -7.13 -7.36
CA LYS A 238 -21.77 -7.60 -8.55
C LYS A 238 -20.35 -8.09 -8.25
N MET A 239 -19.91 -8.01 -7.00
CA MET A 239 -18.59 -8.45 -6.57
C MET A 239 -18.67 -9.93 -6.23
N VAL A 240 -17.89 -10.74 -6.94
CA VAL A 240 -17.74 -12.18 -6.70
C VAL A 240 -16.29 -12.38 -6.27
N MET A 241 -16.10 -12.92 -5.07
CA MET A 241 -14.81 -12.92 -4.38
C MET A 241 -14.16 -14.29 -4.40
N GLY A 242 -12.92 -14.37 -4.87
CA GLY A 242 -12.03 -15.48 -4.52
C GLY A 242 -11.27 -15.16 -3.23
N LEU A 243 -11.09 -16.13 -2.36
CA LEU A 243 -10.29 -16.00 -1.14
C LEU A 243 -9.17 -17.04 -1.18
N LEU A 244 -7.93 -16.58 -1.11
CA LEU A 244 -6.76 -17.42 -0.85
C LEU A 244 -6.33 -17.17 0.59
N GLY A 245 -6.57 -18.15 1.45
CA GLY A 245 -5.95 -18.23 2.76
C GLY A 245 -4.60 -18.91 2.64
N ILE A 246 -3.54 -18.25 3.09
CA ILE A 246 -2.17 -18.71 3.00
C ILE A 246 -1.70 -19.07 4.41
N TYR A 247 -1.24 -20.30 4.55
CA TYR A 247 -0.81 -20.93 5.79
C TYR A 247 0.61 -21.43 5.66
N ARG A 248 1.40 -21.33 6.74
CA ARG A 248 2.77 -21.82 6.72
C ARG A 248 2.74 -23.33 6.69
N ASN A 249 3.63 -23.93 5.89
CA ASN A 249 3.81 -25.37 5.82
C ASN A 249 5.32 -25.67 5.87
N ASP A 250 5.72 -26.75 6.53
CA ASP A 250 7.12 -27.19 6.59
C ASP A 250 7.73 -27.43 5.21
N GLN A 251 6.89 -27.68 4.21
CA GLN A 251 7.23 -27.83 2.80
C GLN A 251 6.77 -26.64 1.96
N GLY A 252 6.71 -25.42 2.49
CA GLY A 252 6.39 -24.20 1.73
C GLY A 252 5.09 -23.52 2.17
N PHE A 253 4.17 -23.31 1.24
CA PHE A 253 2.88 -22.65 1.48
C PHE A 253 1.75 -23.66 1.41
N GLY A 254 0.88 -23.67 2.42
CA GLY A 254 -0.45 -24.27 2.34
C GLY A 254 -1.46 -23.22 1.90
N ILE A 255 -2.30 -23.56 0.93
CA ILE A 255 -3.32 -22.66 0.40
C ILE A 255 -4.70 -23.26 0.63
N ARG A 256 -5.58 -22.49 1.27
CA ARG A 256 -7.02 -22.75 1.33
C ARG A 256 -7.75 -21.81 0.39
N LEU A 257 -8.45 -22.38 -0.57
CA LEU A 257 -9.19 -21.64 -1.58
C LEU A 257 -10.69 -21.67 -1.28
N ARG A 258 -11.31 -20.49 -1.28
CA ARG A 258 -12.76 -20.34 -1.35
C ARG A 258 -13.09 -19.54 -2.61
N LEU A 259 -14.02 -20.05 -3.42
CA LEU A 259 -14.54 -19.37 -4.59
C LEU A 259 -15.98 -18.95 -4.28
N ASP A 260 -16.17 -17.65 -4.10
CA ASP A 260 -17.43 -17.07 -3.64
C ASP A 260 -17.87 -17.68 -2.29
N GLU A 261 -19.05 -18.28 -2.22
CA GLU A 261 -19.57 -18.99 -1.03
C GLU A 261 -19.09 -20.45 -0.94
N GLN A 262 -18.32 -20.95 -1.92
CA GLN A 262 -17.95 -22.36 -2.03
C GLN A 262 -16.51 -22.61 -1.55
N ASN A 263 -16.35 -23.50 -0.57
CA ASN A 263 -15.03 -24.00 -0.19
C ASN A 263 -14.56 -25.03 -1.21
N VAL A 264 -13.33 -24.89 -1.69
CA VAL A 264 -12.73 -25.85 -2.62
C VAL A 264 -12.02 -26.94 -1.83
N ALA A 265 -12.45 -28.18 -2.04
CA ALA A 265 -11.88 -29.34 -1.37
C ALA A 265 -10.40 -29.54 -1.73
N GLY A 266 -9.61 -30.07 -0.79
CA GLY A 266 -8.21 -30.39 -1.00
C GLY A 266 -7.97 -31.48 -2.02
N SER A 267 -6.83 -31.40 -2.72
CA SER A 267 -6.33 -32.53 -3.48
C SER A 267 -6.04 -33.71 -2.55
N ALA A 268 -6.50 -34.90 -2.92
CA ALA A 268 -6.35 -36.13 -2.14
C ALA A 268 -4.92 -36.72 -2.18
N ASP A 269 -3.96 -36.04 -2.81
CA ASP A 269 -2.64 -36.59 -3.14
C ASP A 269 -1.68 -36.73 -1.93
N GLY A 270 -2.17 -36.52 -0.71
CA GLY A 270 -1.50 -36.91 0.55
C GLY A 270 -0.27 -36.09 0.95
N ALA A 271 0.24 -35.20 0.09
CA ALA A 271 1.39 -34.34 0.38
C ALA A 271 1.02 -33.04 1.13
N CYS A 272 -0.26 -32.67 1.12
CA CYS A 272 -0.76 -31.43 1.73
C CYS A 272 -1.72 -31.76 2.89
N PRO A 273 -1.71 -31.00 4.00
CA PRO A 273 -2.65 -31.21 5.09
C PRO A 273 -4.12 -31.18 4.60
N PRO A 274 -5.01 -32.03 5.13
CA PRO A 274 -6.36 -32.21 4.61
C PRO A 274 -7.25 -30.95 4.66
N GLU A 275 -6.91 -29.98 5.50
CA GLU A 275 -7.56 -28.68 5.61
C GLU A 275 -7.16 -27.67 4.52
N GLN A 276 -6.11 -27.96 3.76
CA GLN A 276 -5.60 -27.12 2.68
C GLN A 276 -6.12 -27.61 1.32
N THR A 277 -6.37 -26.66 0.42
CA THR A 277 -6.76 -26.97 -0.96
C THR A 277 -5.58 -27.54 -1.74
N PHE A 278 -4.42 -26.89 -1.64
CA PHE A 278 -3.16 -27.37 -2.22
C PHE A 278 -1.95 -26.79 -1.46
N CYS A 279 -0.77 -27.33 -1.75
CA CYS A 279 0.49 -26.84 -1.20
C CYS A 279 1.47 -26.55 -2.33
N ALA A 280 2.36 -25.57 -2.14
CA ALA A 280 3.38 -25.21 -3.12
C ALA A 280 4.68 -24.76 -2.45
N ARG A 281 5.83 -25.21 -2.98
CA ARG A 281 7.16 -24.81 -2.52
C ARG A 281 7.71 -23.62 -3.27
N ASP A 282 7.35 -23.53 -4.54
CA ASP A 282 7.83 -22.53 -5.46
C ASP A 282 6.69 -22.02 -6.35
N ARG A 283 7.03 -21.02 -7.18
CA ARG A 283 6.11 -20.38 -8.09
C ARG A 283 5.51 -21.36 -9.11
N VAL A 284 6.31 -22.29 -9.62
CA VAL A 284 5.87 -23.23 -10.67
C VAL A 284 4.84 -24.20 -10.10
N GLU A 285 5.11 -24.73 -8.91
CA GLU A 285 4.15 -25.58 -8.20
C GLU A 285 2.87 -24.82 -7.86
N PHE A 286 2.99 -23.55 -7.43
CA PHE A 286 1.84 -22.70 -7.13
C PHE A 286 0.97 -22.48 -8.38
N GLU A 287 1.58 -22.09 -9.49
CA GLU A 287 0.90 -21.85 -10.78
C GLU A 287 0.16 -23.10 -11.27
N GLN A 288 0.84 -24.25 -11.25
CA GLN A 288 0.26 -25.52 -11.68
C GLN A 288 -0.90 -25.95 -10.78
N ALA A 289 -0.72 -25.90 -9.46
CA ALA A 289 -1.74 -26.32 -8.51
C ALA A 289 -2.96 -25.39 -8.55
N LEU A 290 -2.77 -24.07 -8.55
CA LEU A 290 -3.88 -23.12 -8.65
C LEU A 290 -4.64 -23.29 -9.98
N GLY A 291 -3.93 -23.46 -11.09
CA GLY A 291 -4.54 -23.70 -12.40
C GLY A 291 -5.38 -24.98 -12.44
N GLN A 292 -4.88 -26.10 -11.88
CA GLN A 292 -5.61 -27.37 -11.79
C GLN A 292 -6.86 -27.25 -10.91
N VAL A 293 -6.74 -26.58 -9.77
CA VAL A 293 -7.85 -26.37 -8.83
C VAL A 293 -8.95 -25.52 -9.48
N LEU A 294 -8.59 -24.42 -10.16
CA LEU A 294 -9.56 -23.58 -10.87
C LEU A 294 -10.24 -24.31 -12.03
N ALA A 295 -9.50 -25.13 -12.78
CA ALA A 295 -10.07 -25.93 -13.86
C ALA A 295 -11.05 -27.00 -13.33
N SER A 296 -10.74 -27.58 -12.17
CA SER A 296 -11.53 -28.67 -11.56
C SER A 296 -12.74 -28.17 -10.78
N ALA A 297 -12.69 -26.96 -10.23
CA ALA A 297 -13.75 -26.41 -9.39
C ALA A 297 -15.08 -26.20 -10.13
N GLY A 298 -15.09 -26.19 -11.48
CA GLY A 298 -16.32 -26.10 -12.30
C GLY A 298 -17.08 -24.77 -12.16
N VAL A 299 -16.68 -23.91 -11.22
CA VAL A 299 -17.01 -22.49 -11.22
C VAL A 299 -16.39 -21.92 -12.48
N GLU A 300 -17.16 -21.19 -13.29
CA GLU A 300 -16.57 -20.33 -14.30
C GLU A 300 -15.63 -19.36 -13.55
N GLY A 301 -14.33 -19.68 -13.45
CA GLY A 301 -13.33 -18.79 -12.84
C GLY A 301 -13.36 -17.38 -13.43
N ALA A 302 -13.93 -17.26 -14.64
CA ALA A 302 -14.31 -16.01 -15.31
C ALA A 302 -15.30 -15.11 -14.55
N ARG A 303 -16.03 -15.60 -13.55
CA ARG A 303 -16.98 -14.80 -12.75
C ARG A 303 -16.35 -14.16 -11.53
N ILE A 304 -15.20 -14.65 -11.04
CA ILE A 304 -14.50 -14.02 -9.93
C ILE A 304 -13.98 -12.67 -10.40
N THR A 305 -14.50 -11.58 -9.81
CA THR A 305 -14.10 -10.23 -10.19
C THR A 305 -12.98 -9.69 -9.33
N HIS A 306 -12.83 -10.21 -8.11
CA HIS A 306 -11.86 -9.74 -7.14
C HIS A 306 -11.34 -10.89 -6.26
N TRP A 307 -10.13 -10.70 -5.74
CA TRP A 307 -9.44 -11.70 -4.94
C TRP A 307 -9.00 -11.12 -3.62
N MET A 308 -9.20 -11.84 -2.53
CA MET A 308 -8.64 -11.49 -1.22
C MET A 308 -7.57 -12.52 -0.87
N ILE A 309 -6.41 -12.01 -0.47
CA ILE A 309 -5.26 -12.80 -0.07
C ILE A 309 -5.05 -12.56 1.41
N GLY A 310 -5.26 -13.59 2.21
CA GLY A 310 -5.13 -13.55 3.66
C GLY A 310 -3.97 -14.39 4.14
N GLY A 311 -3.02 -13.80 4.85
CA GLY A 311 -1.96 -14.51 5.56
C GLY A 311 -2.23 -14.61 7.05
N THR A 312 -1.61 -15.57 7.73
CA THR A 312 -1.62 -15.70 9.20
C THR A 312 -0.47 -14.94 9.86
N ALA A 313 -0.43 -14.87 11.20
CA ALA A 313 0.66 -14.25 11.96
C ALA A 313 2.02 -14.97 11.81
N GLU A 314 2.04 -16.17 11.25
CA GLU A 314 3.26 -16.96 11.06
C GLU A 314 4.09 -16.51 9.85
N PHE A 315 3.50 -15.66 9.01
CA PHE A 315 4.11 -15.12 7.81
C PHE A 315 4.89 -13.86 8.10
N SER A 316 6.03 -13.73 7.44
CA SER A 316 6.68 -12.44 7.27
C SER A 316 6.06 -11.65 6.12
N ALA A 317 6.23 -10.32 6.15
CA ALA A 317 5.80 -9.42 5.08
C ALA A 317 6.38 -9.83 3.71
N GLY A 318 7.62 -10.32 3.67
CA GLY A 318 8.24 -10.84 2.45
C GLY A 318 7.51 -12.04 1.86
N GLU A 319 7.16 -13.01 2.71
CA GLU A 319 6.44 -14.22 2.28
C GLU A 319 5.01 -13.89 1.84
N ALA A 320 4.32 -12.99 2.55
CA ALA A 320 2.99 -12.55 2.16
C ALA A 320 2.98 -11.76 0.83
N VAL A 321 3.94 -10.85 0.62
CA VAL A 321 4.07 -10.10 -0.63
C VAL A 321 4.41 -11.03 -1.79
N ARG A 322 5.27 -12.03 -1.59
CA ARG A 322 5.53 -13.07 -2.58
C ARG A 322 4.28 -13.80 -3.01
N ALA A 323 3.49 -14.26 -2.04
CA ALA A 323 2.27 -14.97 -2.35
C ALA A 323 1.23 -14.07 -3.05
N LEU A 324 1.18 -12.78 -2.70
CA LEU A 324 0.40 -11.77 -3.42
C LEU A 324 0.84 -11.68 -4.89
N VAL A 325 2.14 -11.55 -5.15
CA VAL A 325 2.71 -11.50 -6.52
C VAL A 325 2.37 -12.75 -7.31
N TRP A 326 2.66 -13.92 -6.76
CA TRP A 326 2.37 -15.19 -7.43
C TRP A 326 0.89 -15.33 -7.76
N THR A 327 0.01 -14.87 -6.87
CA THR A 327 -1.44 -14.94 -7.09
C THR A 327 -1.89 -14.09 -8.27
N TYR A 328 -1.59 -12.79 -8.29
CA TYR A 328 -2.12 -11.94 -9.38
C TYR A 328 -1.48 -12.27 -10.73
N GLU A 329 -0.22 -12.71 -10.75
CA GLU A 329 0.45 -13.12 -11.99
C GLU A 329 -0.11 -14.45 -12.52
N THR A 330 -0.31 -15.45 -11.65
CA THR A 330 -0.90 -16.74 -12.04
C THR A 330 -2.30 -16.57 -12.61
N LEU A 331 -3.09 -15.69 -11.98
CA LEU A 331 -4.47 -15.42 -12.39
C LEU A 331 -4.55 -14.48 -13.60
N GLY A 332 -3.45 -13.81 -13.98
CA GLY A 332 -3.44 -12.82 -15.05
C GLY A 332 -4.35 -11.62 -14.77
N ILE A 333 -4.46 -11.21 -13.50
CA ILE A 333 -5.33 -10.11 -13.07
C ILE A 333 -4.51 -8.88 -12.65
N SER A 334 -5.16 -7.72 -12.66
CA SER A 334 -4.56 -6.51 -12.09
C SER A 334 -4.36 -6.67 -10.59
N PRO A 335 -3.21 -6.24 -10.02
CA PRO A 335 -3.02 -6.15 -8.58
C PRO A 335 -4.12 -5.32 -7.86
N ARG A 336 -4.73 -4.34 -8.54
CA ARG A 336 -5.86 -3.56 -8.00
C ARG A 336 -7.13 -4.40 -7.78
N ALA A 337 -7.28 -5.52 -8.48
CA ALA A 337 -8.36 -6.48 -8.28
C ALA A 337 -8.06 -7.44 -7.12
N THR A 338 -6.91 -7.28 -6.46
CA THR A 338 -6.55 -8.00 -5.24
C THR A 338 -6.70 -7.12 -4.01
N PHE A 339 -7.09 -7.76 -2.92
CA PHE A 339 -7.15 -7.21 -1.58
C PHE A 339 -6.21 -7.99 -0.69
N ILE A 340 -5.58 -7.29 0.24
CA ILE A 340 -4.72 -7.88 1.26
C ILE A 340 -5.48 -7.95 2.59
N GLY A 341 -5.38 -9.09 3.26
CA GLY A 341 -6.09 -9.37 4.50
C GLY A 341 -5.26 -10.18 5.48
N TYR A 342 -5.84 -10.40 6.66
CA TYR A 342 -5.26 -11.19 7.74
C TYR A 342 -6.26 -12.26 8.17
N ILE A 343 -5.74 -13.44 8.49
CA ILE A 343 -6.51 -14.59 8.98
C ILE A 343 -6.06 -14.89 10.41
N GLU A 344 -7.03 -14.86 11.33
CA GLU A 344 -6.88 -15.34 12.71
C GLU A 344 -6.88 -16.87 12.79
#